data_AF-A0A3S0CYZ1-F1
#
_entry.id   AF-A0A3S0CYZ1-F1
#
_cell.length_a   1.000
_cell.length_b   1.000
_cell.length_c   1.000
_cell.angle_alpha   90.00
_cell.angle_beta   90.00
_cell.angle_gamma   90.00
#
_symmetry.space_group_name_H-M   'P 1'
#
loop_
_entity.id
_entity.type
_entity.pdbx_description
1 polymer ?
#
loop_
_entity_poly.entity_id
_entity_poly.type
_entity_poly.pdbx_seq_one_letter_code
_entity_poly.pdbx_strand_id
1 'polypeptide(L)'
;MGIPWKKLSRKAWDLLVQVIRATAPDKTQCDPPPDKTVTDALDKWRGGGTGLLLLLSLAAPVDAQTPTQAQVDSLRREVARLDSALGAVKAQLARLDSLLAVAPDTTPTPPDTTPPPVPTLPAWAQAVDRLLGPIPNCATLATGPAREWYDKWQLWEPKRWAADSARWDAANYYDRASIYYAMAVCELPHDPALSARYLDRAHQTAVDYRDKYLIKNDGGASPHWAQLEGVALHAVITGDAASRRIIGRTAEVLAASNYYRNRTFGDTLHVDMENRIAQRALLAALLAHELQSAGKSFPASRWPGVLDTLLAQTLRAQRADGSWRYRCAGGCKLTFPYMDALLTDVLIRYQRLYRADARLLPVIKATVDYHLANAIRADSSWHYNLTPSTFGSKSASPDLNGLQPSTYAWLAAQTGDPSYLARVQPLFVKGVRATYYAGVKQFNQAFYSSYRYVAAVSRVP
;
A
#
# COMPACT_ATOMS: atom_id res chain seq x y z
N MET A 1 8.78 -31.19 26.92
CA MET A 1 8.78 -32.32 25.95
C MET A 1 8.33 -31.81 24.60
N GLY A 2 9.24 -31.69 23.62
CA GLY A 2 8.93 -31.10 22.31
C GLY A 2 8.26 -32.11 21.39
N ILE A 3 7.03 -31.84 20.96
CA ILE A 3 6.35 -32.64 19.93
C ILE A 3 6.95 -32.26 18.57
N PRO A 4 7.49 -33.21 17.79
CA PRO A 4 8.12 -32.92 16.51
C PRO A 4 7.05 -32.71 15.43
N TRP A 5 6.55 -31.49 15.30
CA TRP A 5 5.52 -31.08 14.33
C TRP A 5 5.81 -31.51 12.89
N LYS A 6 7.08 -31.50 12.48
CA LYS A 6 7.52 -32.00 11.16
C LYS A 6 7.29 -33.50 10.96
N LYS A 7 7.35 -34.32 12.02
CA LYS A 7 7.06 -35.77 11.94
C LYS A 7 5.55 -36.03 11.88
N LEU A 8 4.74 -35.21 12.57
CA LEU A 8 3.29 -35.36 12.58
C LEU A 8 2.67 -34.96 11.23
N SER A 9 3.10 -33.83 10.66
CA SER A 9 2.63 -33.37 9.35
C SER A 9 3.05 -34.30 8.22
N ARG A 10 4.26 -34.86 8.29
CA ARG A 10 4.75 -35.84 7.31
C ARG A 10 3.96 -37.15 7.38
N LYS A 11 3.67 -37.67 8.59
CA LYS A 11 2.82 -38.86 8.75
C LYS A 11 1.39 -38.65 8.23
N ALA A 12 0.78 -37.48 8.48
CA ALA A 12 -0.55 -37.17 7.96
C ALA A 12 -0.57 -37.07 6.43
N TRP A 13 0.49 -36.51 5.84
CA TRP A 13 0.67 -36.45 4.40
C TRP A 13 0.89 -37.84 3.78
N ASP A 14 1.75 -38.65 4.38
CA ASP A 14 2.03 -40.01 3.90
C ASP A 14 0.77 -40.89 3.94
N LEU A 15 -0.08 -40.73 4.96
CA LEU A 15 -1.36 -41.43 5.07
C LEU A 15 -2.35 -41.00 3.98
N LEU A 16 -2.42 -39.70 3.70
CA LEU A 16 -3.27 -39.14 2.63
C LEU A 16 -2.83 -39.64 1.26
N VAL A 17 -1.51 -39.64 0.99
CA VAL A 17 -0.94 -40.14 -0.26
C VAL A 17 -1.15 -41.64 -0.43
N GLN A 18 -1.07 -42.43 0.64
CA GLN A 18 -1.37 -43.87 0.60
C GLN A 18 -2.84 -44.14 0.27
N VAL A 19 -3.77 -43.37 0.85
CA VAL A 19 -5.21 -43.47 0.53
C VAL A 19 -5.49 -43.11 -0.93
N ILE A 20 -4.86 -42.06 -1.45
CA ILE A 20 -5.00 -41.63 -2.86
C ILE A 20 -4.45 -42.69 -3.83
N ARG A 21 -3.33 -43.33 -3.50
CA ARG A 21 -2.74 -44.39 -4.35
C ARG A 21 -3.54 -45.68 -4.32
N ALA A 22 -4.21 -45.99 -3.21
CA ALA A 22 -5.06 -47.18 -3.08
C ALA A 22 -6.38 -47.05 -3.86
N THR A 23 -6.84 -45.83 -4.16
CA THR A 23 -8.13 -45.56 -4.82
C THR A 23 -8.04 -45.27 -6.33
N ALA A 24 -6.83 -45.13 -6.88
CA ALA A 24 -6.61 -44.91 -8.32
C ALA A 24 -5.32 -45.60 -8.81
N PRO A 25 -5.35 -46.92 -9.09
CA PRO A 25 -4.15 -47.69 -9.39
C PRO A 25 -3.49 -47.37 -10.75
N ASP A 26 -4.14 -46.59 -11.63
CA ASP A 26 -3.76 -46.54 -13.05
C ASP A 26 -3.43 -45.13 -13.60
N LYS A 27 -2.79 -44.27 -12.78
CA LYS A 27 -2.23 -43.00 -13.26
C LYS A 27 -0.82 -42.77 -12.75
N THR A 28 0.15 -43.32 -13.46
CA THR A 28 1.53 -42.82 -13.42
C THR A 28 1.63 -41.53 -14.23
N GLN A 29 2.11 -40.47 -13.57
CA GLN A 29 2.52 -39.15 -14.09
C GLN A 29 1.52 -37.98 -14.01
N CYS A 30 2.07 -36.87 -13.51
CA CYS A 30 1.56 -35.50 -13.38
C CYS A 30 0.59 -35.24 -12.22
N ASP A 31 1.10 -34.57 -11.18
CA ASP A 31 0.30 -33.96 -10.10
C ASP A 31 -0.72 -32.96 -10.69
N PRO A 32 -2.04 -33.19 -10.60
CA PRO A 32 -3.01 -32.15 -10.86
C PRO A 32 -3.17 -31.27 -9.60
N PRO A 33 -3.41 -29.96 -9.75
CA PRO A 33 -3.74 -29.11 -8.60
C PRO A 33 -5.04 -29.60 -7.94
N PRO A 34 -5.20 -29.42 -6.62
CA PRO A 34 -6.34 -29.97 -5.90
C PRO A 34 -7.66 -29.44 -6.47
N ASP A 35 -8.57 -30.37 -6.72
CA ASP A 35 -9.98 -30.11 -7.01
C ASP A 35 -10.55 -29.13 -5.97
N LYS A 36 -11.40 -28.21 -6.43
CA LYS A 36 -12.13 -27.22 -5.64
C LYS A 36 -12.80 -27.84 -4.40
N THR A 37 -13.25 -29.09 -4.49
CA THR A 37 -13.83 -29.84 -3.36
C THR A 37 -12.84 -30.13 -2.22
N VAL A 38 -11.56 -30.37 -2.50
CA VAL A 38 -10.51 -30.61 -1.48
C VAL A 38 -10.14 -29.31 -0.78
N THR A 39 -10.08 -28.22 -1.54
CA THR A 39 -9.80 -26.87 -1.03
C THR A 39 -10.95 -26.36 -0.13
N ASP A 40 -12.20 -26.61 -0.53
CA ASP A 40 -13.40 -26.26 0.26
C ASP A 40 -13.51 -27.09 1.56
N ALA A 41 -13.03 -28.34 1.57
CA ALA A 41 -12.97 -29.18 2.77
C ALA A 41 -11.89 -28.70 3.77
N LEU A 42 -10.76 -28.22 3.27
CA LEU A 42 -9.67 -27.65 4.09
C LEU A 42 -10.06 -26.29 4.70
N ASP A 43 -10.85 -25.48 4.00
CA ASP A 43 -11.38 -24.23 4.55
C ASP A 43 -12.47 -24.48 5.61
N LYS A 44 -13.29 -25.52 5.46
CA LYS A 44 -14.22 -25.96 6.51
C LYS A 44 -13.50 -26.55 7.73
N TRP A 45 -12.36 -27.23 7.54
CA TRP A 45 -11.50 -27.70 8.64
C TRP A 45 -10.96 -26.57 9.51
N ARG A 46 -10.65 -25.41 8.91
CA ARG A 46 -10.22 -24.20 9.65
C ARG A 46 -11.35 -23.53 10.45
N GLY A 47 -12.62 -23.85 10.14
CA GLY A 47 -13.82 -23.25 10.75
C GLY A 47 -14.37 -23.98 11.99
N GLY A 48 -13.86 -25.17 12.33
CA GLY A 48 -14.21 -25.88 13.57
C GLY A 48 -14.56 -27.35 13.39
N GLY A 49 -13.76 -28.21 14.02
CA GLY A 49 -14.06 -29.55 14.58
C GLY A 49 -14.68 -30.66 13.73
N THR A 50 -15.70 -30.39 12.91
CA THR A 50 -16.58 -31.42 12.33
C THR A 50 -16.15 -31.94 10.96
N GLY A 51 -15.17 -31.32 10.31
CA GLY A 51 -14.76 -31.67 8.94
C GLY A 51 -14.12 -33.05 8.75
N LEU A 52 -13.49 -33.61 9.80
CA LEU A 52 -12.73 -34.87 9.67
C LEU A 52 -13.64 -36.10 9.49
N LEU A 53 -14.83 -36.10 10.10
CA LEU A 53 -15.82 -37.18 9.94
C LEU A 53 -16.48 -37.15 8.56
N LEU A 54 -16.69 -35.95 7.99
CA LEU A 54 -17.28 -35.78 6.66
C LEU A 54 -16.35 -36.27 5.53
N LEU A 55 -15.04 -36.03 5.69
CA LEU A 55 -14.01 -36.49 4.75
C LEU A 55 -13.86 -38.02 4.73
N LEU A 56 -14.07 -38.69 5.87
CA LEU A 56 -14.03 -40.15 5.95
C LEU A 56 -15.29 -40.81 5.38
N SER A 57 -16.44 -40.13 5.39
CA SER A 57 -17.68 -40.63 4.77
C SER A 57 -17.74 -40.46 3.24
N LEU A 58 -17.00 -39.50 2.67
CA LEU A 58 -17.07 -39.17 1.23
C LEU A 58 -16.04 -39.92 0.37
N ALA A 59 -15.11 -40.67 0.98
CA ALA A 59 -14.02 -41.36 0.28
C ALA A 59 -14.07 -42.90 0.39
N ALA A 60 -15.16 -43.48 0.91
CA ALA A 60 -15.27 -44.93 1.04
C ALA A 60 -15.71 -45.58 -0.30
N PRO A 61 -14.95 -46.52 -0.87
CA PRO A 61 -15.45 -47.35 -1.97
C PRO A 61 -16.60 -48.25 -1.47
N VAL A 62 -17.49 -48.64 -2.38
CA VAL A 62 -18.71 -49.43 -2.11
C VAL A 62 -18.43 -50.79 -1.44
N ASP A 63 -17.18 -51.25 -1.40
CA ASP A 63 -16.76 -52.53 -0.80
C ASP A 63 -15.76 -52.42 0.38
N ALA A 64 -15.62 -51.24 1.02
CA ALA A 64 -14.75 -51.12 2.20
C ALA A 64 -15.39 -51.79 3.43
N GLN A 65 -14.69 -52.76 4.04
CA GLN A 65 -15.05 -53.34 5.34
C GLN A 65 -15.38 -52.24 6.35
N THR A 66 -16.53 -52.37 7.01
CA THR A 66 -16.99 -51.42 8.02
C THR A 66 -15.91 -51.29 9.11
N PRO A 67 -15.44 -50.06 9.42
CA PRO A 67 -14.42 -49.88 10.45
C PRO A 67 -14.91 -50.46 11.76
N THR A 68 -14.05 -51.26 12.40
CA THR A 68 -14.36 -51.87 13.69
C THR A 68 -14.60 -50.77 14.74
N GLN A 69 -15.44 -51.04 15.73
CA GLN A 69 -15.70 -50.11 16.83
C GLN A 69 -14.41 -49.66 17.52
N ALA A 70 -13.42 -50.55 17.63
CA ALA A 70 -12.10 -50.24 18.17
C ALA A 70 -11.33 -49.18 17.36
N GLN A 71 -11.43 -49.19 16.02
CA GLN A 71 -10.83 -48.18 15.15
C GLN A 71 -11.53 -46.82 15.30
N VAL A 72 -12.87 -46.83 15.41
CA VAL A 72 -13.67 -45.61 15.66
C VAL A 72 -13.30 -44.98 17.00
N ASP A 73 -13.17 -45.78 18.05
CA ASP A 73 -12.82 -45.29 19.39
C ASP A 73 -11.36 -44.80 19.46
N SER A 74 -10.45 -45.44 18.71
CA SER A 74 -9.08 -44.95 18.57
C SER A 74 -9.01 -43.57 17.89
N LEU A 75 -9.80 -43.37 16.83
CA LEU A 75 -9.91 -42.08 16.14
C LEU A 75 -10.50 -41.01 17.05
N ARG A 76 -11.56 -41.31 17.80
CA ARG A 76 -12.16 -40.37 18.77
C ARG A 76 -11.15 -39.92 19.83
N ARG A 77 -10.35 -40.85 20.36
CA ARG A 77 -9.29 -40.52 21.34
C ARG A 77 -8.23 -39.60 20.75
N GLU A 78 -7.79 -39.84 19.51
CA GLU A 78 -6.78 -38.99 18.87
C GLU A 78 -7.34 -37.59 18.54
N VAL A 79 -8.59 -37.48 18.12
CA VAL A 79 -9.27 -36.19 17.92
C VAL A 79 -9.35 -35.41 19.24
N ALA A 80 -9.78 -36.05 20.33
CA ALA A 80 -9.84 -35.40 21.64
C ALA A 80 -8.45 -34.94 22.13
N ARG A 81 -7.41 -35.72 21.85
CA ARG A 81 -6.01 -35.37 22.18
C ARG A 81 -5.55 -34.14 21.39
N LEU A 82 -5.89 -34.06 20.10
CA LEU A 82 -5.54 -32.94 19.24
C LEU A 82 -6.29 -31.65 19.64
N ASP A 83 -7.57 -31.74 19.98
CA ASP A 83 -8.36 -30.60 20.46
C ASP A 83 -7.80 -30.03 21.77
N SER A 84 -7.42 -30.90 22.71
CA SER A 84 -6.77 -30.48 23.96
C SER A 84 -5.44 -29.77 23.70
N ALA A 85 -4.61 -30.31 22.79
CA ALA A 85 -3.35 -29.68 22.40
C ALA A 85 -3.56 -28.31 21.74
N LEU A 86 -4.58 -28.16 20.89
CA LEU A 86 -4.93 -26.89 20.25
C LEU A 86 -5.40 -25.85 21.29
N GLY A 87 -6.18 -26.27 22.30
CA GLY A 87 -6.59 -25.42 23.41
C GLY A 87 -5.38 -24.86 24.19
N ALA A 88 -4.39 -25.71 24.49
CA ALA A 88 -3.18 -25.28 25.18
C ALA A 88 -2.35 -24.26 24.37
N VAL A 89 -2.26 -24.43 23.05
CA VAL A 89 -1.57 -23.49 22.16
C VAL A 89 -2.29 -22.13 22.11
N LYS A 90 -3.62 -22.12 22.02
CA LYS A 90 -4.42 -20.87 22.08
C LYS A 90 -4.19 -20.11 23.38
N ALA A 91 -4.15 -20.81 24.51
CA ALA A 91 -3.86 -20.21 25.80
C ALA A 91 -2.44 -19.61 25.89
N GLN A 92 -1.44 -20.25 25.29
CA GLN A 92 -0.08 -19.70 25.21
C GLN A 92 0.02 -18.46 24.32
N LEU A 93 -0.69 -18.43 23.18
CA LEU A 93 -0.76 -17.26 22.30
C LEU A 93 -1.39 -16.05 23.00
N ALA A 94 -2.50 -16.25 23.72
CA ALA A 94 -3.14 -15.18 24.49
C ALA A 94 -2.21 -14.60 25.58
N ARG A 95 -1.38 -15.44 26.22
CA ARG A 95 -0.36 -14.96 27.18
C ARG A 95 0.75 -14.17 26.50
N LEU A 96 1.22 -14.59 25.32
CA LEU A 96 2.22 -13.85 24.55
C LEU A 96 1.69 -12.49 24.10
N ASP A 97 0.44 -12.40 23.67
CA ASP A 97 -0.20 -11.12 23.31
C ASP A 97 -0.26 -10.16 24.51
N SER A 98 -0.52 -10.68 25.72
CA SER A 98 -0.50 -9.85 26.95
C SER A 98 0.89 -9.38 27.37
N LEU A 99 1.94 -10.16 27.06
CA LEU A 99 3.34 -9.83 27.35
C LEU A 99 3.96 -8.89 26.30
N LEU A 100 3.38 -8.85 25.10
CA LEU A 100 3.78 -7.96 24.00
C LEU A 100 3.02 -6.63 23.99
N ALA A 101 2.16 -6.39 24.98
CA ALA A 101 1.58 -5.08 25.22
C ALA A 101 2.72 -4.10 25.56
N VAL A 102 3.15 -3.33 24.55
CA VAL A 102 4.22 -2.34 24.65
C VAL A 102 3.85 -1.32 25.72
N ALA A 103 4.75 -1.07 26.67
CA ALA A 103 4.60 -0.02 27.66
C ALA A 103 4.34 1.33 26.95
N PRO A 104 3.50 2.22 27.51
CA PRO A 104 3.26 3.53 26.91
C PRO A 104 4.59 4.25 26.69
N ASP A 105 4.77 4.75 25.47
CA ASP A 105 5.97 5.45 25.04
C ASP A 105 6.11 6.75 25.85
N THR A 106 7.12 6.82 26.71
CA THR A 106 7.44 8.01 27.52
C THR A 106 8.43 8.94 26.83
N THR A 107 8.75 8.71 25.55
CA THR A 107 9.63 9.59 24.79
C THR A 107 8.94 10.93 24.56
N PRO A 108 9.60 12.08 24.80
CA PRO A 108 9.01 13.39 24.54
C PRO A 108 8.53 13.46 23.09
N THR A 109 7.27 13.83 22.90
CA THR A 109 6.71 14.08 21.57
C THR A 109 7.61 15.10 20.86
N PRO A 110 8.12 14.80 19.65
CA PRO A 110 8.78 15.81 18.83
C PRO A 110 7.85 17.03 18.71
N PRO A 111 8.39 18.26 18.64
CA PRO A 111 7.56 19.44 18.47
C PRO A 111 6.62 19.23 17.29
N ASP A 112 5.36 19.60 17.47
CA ASP A 112 4.36 19.54 16.40
C ASP A 112 4.82 20.46 15.27
N THR A 113 5.41 19.86 14.23
CA THR A 113 5.88 20.58 13.03
C THR A 113 4.76 20.72 12.00
N THR A 114 3.53 20.31 12.33
CA THR A 114 2.38 20.57 11.49
C THR A 114 2.16 22.08 11.47
N PRO A 115 2.27 22.75 10.30
CA PRO A 115 1.96 24.17 10.22
C PRO A 115 0.54 24.37 10.76
N PRO A 116 0.27 25.43 11.56
CA PRO A 116 -1.09 25.74 11.96
C PRO A 116 -1.97 25.84 10.71
N PRO A 117 -3.22 25.35 10.75
CA PRO A 117 -4.12 25.41 9.61
C PRO A 117 -4.18 26.86 9.13
N VAL A 118 -3.97 27.08 7.83
CA VAL A 118 -4.06 28.41 7.21
C VAL A 118 -5.51 28.89 7.43
N PRO A 119 -5.78 29.89 8.30
CA PRO A 119 -7.13 30.17 8.81
C PRO A 119 -8.12 30.72 7.77
N THR A 120 -7.73 30.82 6.50
CA THR A 120 -8.48 31.49 5.44
C THR A 120 -9.01 30.56 4.34
N LEU A 121 -8.70 29.26 4.37
CA LEU A 121 -9.19 28.32 3.36
C LEU A 121 -10.62 27.84 3.67
N PRO A 122 -11.49 27.64 2.65
CA PRO A 122 -12.78 26.99 2.85
C PRO A 122 -12.60 25.55 3.33
N ALA A 123 -13.60 25.00 4.03
CA ALA A 123 -13.52 23.70 4.69
C ALA A 123 -13.08 22.54 3.75
N TRP A 124 -13.55 22.53 2.50
CA TRP A 124 -13.14 21.52 1.52
C TRP A 124 -11.65 21.63 1.18
N ALA A 125 -11.10 22.84 1.09
CA ALA A 125 -9.68 23.06 0.80
C ALA A 125 -8.80 22.70 2.00
N GLN A 126 -9.28 22.94 3.22
CA GLN A 126 -8.63 22.45 4.45
C GLN A 126 -8.57 20.91 4.49
N ALA A 127 -9.64 20.23 4.06
CA ALA A 127 -9.66 18.77 3.97
C ALA A 127 -8.63 18.24 2.96
N VAL A 128 -8.48 18.92 1.82
CA VAL A 128 -7.46 18.60 0.81
C VAL A 128 -6.05 18.77 1.37
N ASP A 129 -5.74 19.93 1.97
CA ASP A 129 -4.43 20.18 2.57
C ASP A 129 -4.10 19.16 3.67
N ARG A 130 -5.05 18.91 4.58
CA ARG A 130 -4.92 17.89 5.63
C ARG A 130 -4.60 16.51 5.07
N LEU A 131 -5.34 16.01 4.09
CA LEU A 131 -5.20 14.63 3.62
C LEU A 131 -4.02 14.46 2.65
N LEU A 132 -3.76 15.43 1.77
CA LEU A 132 -2.77 15.29 0.71
C LEU A 132 -1.38 15.83 1.05
N GLY A 133 -1.31 16.91 1.83
CA GLY A 133 -0.08 17.64 2.07
C GLY A 133 -0.21 19.13 1.81
N PRO A 134 0.85 19.89 2.10
CA PRO A 134 0.91 21.30 1.74
C PRO A 134 0.68 21.47 0.24
N ILE A 135 -0.27 22.34 -0.11
CA ILE A 135 -0.57 22.73 -1.48
C ILE A 135 0.06 24.10 -1.77
N PRO A 136 0.68 24.33 -2.95
CA PRO A 136 1.21 25.65 -3.30
C PRO A 136 0.07 26.63 -3.59
N ASN A 137 0.36 27.93 -3.49
CA ASN A 137 -0.52 28.97 -4.00
C ASN A 137 -0.13 29.24 -5.47
N CYS A 138 -1.00 28.91 -6.43
CA CYS A 138 -0.68 29.09 -7.86
C CYS A 138 -0.51 30.57 -8.25
N ALA A 139 -1.13 31.51 -7.52
CA ALA A 139 -1.01 32.94 -7.79
C ALA A 139 0.41 33.49 -7.51
N THR A 140 1.20 32.82 -6.67
CA THR A 140 2.55 33.27 -6.31
C THR A 140 3.65 32.62 -7.17
N LEU A 141 3.29 31.71 -8.06
CA LEU A 141 4.24 31.03 -8.96
C LEU A 141 4.56 31.94 -10.14
N ALA A 142 5.39 32.97 -9.92
CA ALA A 142 5.70 33.97 -10.93
C ALA A 142 6.83 33.55 -11.88
N THR A 143 7.89 32.91 -11.37
CA THR A 143 9.10 32.59 -12.14
C THR A 143 9.75 31.27 -11.72
N GLY A 144 10.77 30.84 -12.46
CA GLY A 144 11.62 29.71 -12.10
C GLY A 144 10.97 28.32 -12.28
N PRO A 145 11.59 27.26 -11.73
CA PRO A 145 11.13 25.89 -11.92
C PRO A 145 9.70 25.61 -11.47
N ALA A 146 9.24 26.28 -10.41
CA ALA A 146 7.88 26.14 -9.90
C ALA A 146 6.85 26.71 -10.89
N ARG A 147 7.16 27.84 -11.54
CA ARG A 147 6.36 28.39 -12.63
C ARG A 147 6.35 27.45 -13.84
N GLU A 148 7.51 26.95 -14.26
CA GLU A 148 7.59 26.02 -15.41
C GLU A 148 6.76 24.75 -15.16
N TRP A 149 6.76 24.23 -13.94
CA TRP A 149 5.93 23.09 -13.55
C TRP A 149 4.44 23.38 -13.73
N TYR A 150 4.01 24.57 -13.30
CA TYR A 150 2.64 25.02 -13.44
C TYR A 150 2.25 25.26 -14.91
N ASP A 151 3.16 25.83 -15.72
CA ASP A 151 2.94 25.99 -17.16
C ASP A 151 2.73 24.64 -17.88
N LYS A 152 3.45 23.58 -17.46
CA LYS A 152 3.22 22.22 -17.97
C LYS A 152 1.84 21.70 -17.60
N TRP A 153 1.35 21.97 -16.38
CA TRP A 153 0.00 21.64 -15.99
C TRP A 153 -1.02 22.35 -16.89
N GLN A 154 -0.94 23.68 -17.01
CA GLN A 154 -1.87 24.48 -17.82
C GLN A 154 -1.88 24.05 -19.30
N LEU A 155 -0.72 23.69 -19.85
CA LEU A 155 -0.61 23.26 -21.25
C LEU A 155 -1.23 21.88 -21.51
N TRP A 156 -1.02 20.93 -20.61
CA TRP A 156 -1.33 19.52 -20.86
C TRP A 156 -2.61 19.05 -20.19
N GLU A 157 -3.02 19.65 -19.09
CA GLU A 157 -4.26 19.30 -18.39
C GLU A 157 -5.48 19.36 -19.32
N PRO A 158 -5.73 20.43 -20.11
CA PRO A 158 -6.90 20.48 -20.98
C PRO A 158 -6.87 19.40 -22.06
N LYS A 159 -5.67 19.08 -22.58
CA LYS A 159 -5.47 18.02 -23.59
C LYS A 159 -5.74 16.63 -23.01
N ARG A 160 -5.31 16.40 -21.76
CA ARG A 160 -5.58 15.14 -21.05
C ARG A 160 -7.04 15.04 -20.69
N TRP A 161 -7.67 16.10 -20.19
CA TRP A 161 -9.11 16.09 -19.91
C TRP A 161 -9.94 15.81 -21.16
N ALA A 162 -9.59 16.39 -22.31
CA ALA A 162 -10.29 16.12 -23.57
C ALA A 162 -10.16 14.66 -24.02
N ALA A 163 -9.02 14.01 -23.78
CA ALA A 163 -8.77 12.62 -24.19
C ALA A 163 -9.32 11.58 -23.20
N ASP A 164 -9.13 11.84 -21.91
CA ASP A 164 -9.31 10.86 -20.84
C ASP A 164 -10.67 11.09 -20.13
N SER A 165 -11.08 12.36 -20.00
CA SER A 165 -12.24 12.83 -19.23
C SER A 165 -12.20 12.31 -17.78
N ALA A 166 -13.36 12.15 -17.15
CA ALA A 166 -13.49 11.60 -15.80
C ALA A 166 -13.27 10.07 -15.74
N ARG A 167 -12.97 9.41 -16.86
CA ARG A 167 -12.96 7.94 -16.92
C ARG A 167 -11.78 7.37 -16.15
N TRP A 168 -12.05 6.51 -15.16
CA TRP A 168 -11.01 5.94 -14.30
C TRP A 168 -10.01 5.06 -15.05
N ASP A 169 -10.48 4.35 -16.08
CA ASP A 169 -9.69 3.42 -16.88
C ASP A 169 -8.75 4.17 -17.83
N ALA A 170 -9.18 5.33 -18.34
CA ALA A 170 -8.36 6.23 -19.14
C ALA A 170 -7.42 7.08 -18.27
N ALA A 171 -7.87 7.56 -17.12
CA ALA A 171 -7.10 8.35 -16.16
C ALA A 171 -6.26 7.50 -15.18
N ASN A 172 -5.96 6.25 -15.55
CA ASN A 172 -5.32 5.27 -14.67
C ASN A 172 -3.86 5.64 -14.30
N TYR A 173 -3.38 5.10 -13.19
CA TYR A 173 -2.09 5.28 -12.50
C TYR A 173 -1.92 6.62 -11.82
N TYR A 174 -1.54 6.60 -10.53
CA TYR A 174 -1.31 7.79 -9.69
C TYR A 174 -2.56 8.67 -9.63
N ASP A 175 -3.29 8.58 -8.52
CA ASP A 175 -4.66 9.08 -8.34
C ASP A 175 -4.94 10.45 -8.98
N ARG A 176 -5.57 10.46 -10.18
CA ARG A 176 -5.84 11.69 -10.92
C ARG A 176 -6.84 12.59 -10.19
N ALA A 177 -7.78 12.00 -9.47
CA ALA A 177 -8.76 12.76 -8.70
C ALA A 177 -8.06 13.54 -7.57
N SER A 178 -7.10 12.94 -6.86
CA SER A 178 -6.33 13.65 -5.82
C SER A 178 -5.49 14.79 -6.39
N ILE A 179 -4.91 14.61 -7.58
CA ILE A 179 -4.20 15.68 -8.29
C ILE A 179 -5.15 16.84 -8.60
N TYR A 180 -6.37 16.57 -9.10
CA TYR A 180 -7.34 17.62 -9.35
C TYR A 180 -7.78 18.36 -8.09
N TYR A 181 -7.97 17.66 -6.95
CA TYR A 181 -8.23 18.34 -5.68
C TYR A 181 -7.08 19.27 -5.26
N ALA A 182 -5.83 18.80 -5.39
CA ALA A 182 -4.65 19.62 -5.10
C ALA A 182 -4.61 20.87 -6.00
N MET A 183 -4.89 20.72 -7.29
CA MET A 183 -4.89 21.85 -8.22
C MET A 183 -6.08 22.78 -8.02
N ALA A 184 -7.24 22.28 -7.57
CA ALA A 184 -8.35 23.14 -7.16
C ALA A 184 -7.95 24.06 -6.00
N VAL A 185 -7.30 23.53 -4.96
CA VAL A 185 -6.78 24.36 -3.86
C VAL A 185 -5.70 25.33 -4.33
N CYS A 186 -4.82 24.90 -5.23
CA CYS A 186 -3.76 25.76 -5.76
C CYS A 186 -4.31 26.98 -6.51
N GLU A 187 -5.34 26.78 -7.32
CA GLU A 187 -5.98 27.83 -8.13
C GLU A 187 -6.92 28.73 -7.34
N LEU A 188 -7.41 28.29 -6.19
CA LEU A 188 -8.40 29.02 -5.40
C LEU A 188 -8.08 30.52 -5.22
N PRO A 189 -6.84 30.93 -4.85
CA PRO A 189 -6.46 32.34 -4.75
C PRO A 189 -6.12 33.03 -6.09
N HIS A 190 -6.02 32.29 -7.20
CA HIS A 190 -5.59 32.80 -8.51
C HIS A 190 -6.77 32.95 -9.49
N ASP A 191 -7.52 31.87 -9.70
CA ASP A 191 -8.69 31.80 -10.57
C ASP A 191 -9.76 30.90 -9.90
N PRO A 192 -10.74 31.50 -9.18
CA PRO A 192 -11.79 30.75 -8.50
C PRO A 192 -12.67 29.91 -9.46
N ALA A 193 -12.84 30.34 -10.72
CA ALA A 193 -13.63 29.60 -11.69
C ALA A 193 -12.88 28.36 -12.19
N LEU A 194 -11.57 28.47 -12.40
CA LEU A 194 -10.71 27.33 -12.71
C LEU A 194 -10.60 26.37 -11.52
N SER A 195 -10.47 26.91 -10.30
CA SER A 195 -10.54 26.12 -9.06
C SER A 195 -11.81 25.29 -8.98
N ALA A 196 -12.98 25.91 -9.19
CA ALA A 196 -14.27 25.21 -9.19
C ALA A 196 -14.34 24.12 -10.26
N ARG A 197 -13.78 24.37 -11.46
CA ARG A 197 -13.68 23.37 -12.53
C ARG A 197 -12.82 22.19 -12.12
N TYR A 198 -11.66 22.41 -11.51
CA TYR A 198 -10.80 21.31 -11.04
C TYR A 198 -11.45 20.53 -9.90
N LEU A 199 -12.18 21.19 -9.00
CA LEU A 199 -12.93 20.50 -7.95
C LEU A 199 -14.01 19.58 -8.53
N ASP A 200 -14.79 20.05 -9.50
CA ASP A 200 -15.79 19.25 -10.21
C ASP A 200 -15.17 18.04 -10.93
N ARG A 201 -14.07 18.25 -11.66
CA ARG A 201 -13.31 17.15 -12.31
C ARG A 201 -12.78 16.12 -11.31
N ALA A 202 -12.34 16.58 -10.14
CA ALA A 202 -11.90 15.71 -9.06
C ALA A 202 -13.04 14.82 -8.56
N HIS A 203 -14.21 15.40 -8.31
CA HIS A 203 -15.41 14.66 -7.90
C HIS A 203 -15.82 13.62 -8.93
N GLN A 204 -15.93 14.01 -10.20
CA GLN A 204 -16.33 13.12 -11.29
C GLN A 204 -15.36 11.93 -11.43
N THR A 205 -14.05 12.20 -11.41
CA THR A 205 -13.02 11.14 -11.54
C THR A 205 -13.06 10.18 -10.35
N ALA A 206 -13.22 10.70 -9.13
CA ALA A 206 -13.31 9.88 -7.92
C ALA A 206 -14.56 8.98 -7.94
N VAL A 207 -15.71 9.52 -8.31
CA VAL A 207 -16.98 8.79 -8.41
C VAL A 207 -16.91 7.73 -9.51
N ASP A 208 -16.33 8.05 -10.66
CA ASP A 208 -16.18 7.09 -11.76
C ASP A 208 -15.33 5.88 -11.35
N TYR A 209 -14.18 6.11 -10.69
CA TYR A 209 -13.33 5.03 -10.16
C TYR A 209 -14.04 4.21 -9.07
N ARG A 210 -14.75 4.89 -8.15
CA ARG A 210 -15.53 4.23 -7.10
C ARG A 210 -16.58 3.29 -7.70
N ASP A 211 -17.42 3.80 -8.60
CA ASP A 211 -18.62 3.11 -9.06
C ASP A 211 -18.31 2.05 -10.10
N LYS A 212 -17.36 2.33 -11.00
CA LYS A 212 -17.04 1.40 -12.10
C LYS A 212 -15.94 0.41 -11.77
N TYR A 213 -15.13 0.64 -10.74
CA TYR A 213 -14.05 -0.28 -10.35
C TYR A 213 -14.19 -0.77 -8.92
N LEU A 214 -14.09 0.10 -7.92
CA LEU A 214 -14.00 -0.36 -6.52
C LEU A 214 -15.25 -1.09 -6.05
N ILE A 215 -16.45 -0.52 -6.26
CA ILE A 215 -17.72 -1.14 -5.85
C ILE A 215 -17.95 -2.46 -6.59
N LYS A 216 -17.71 -2.49 -7.91
CA LYS A 216 -17.88 -3.71 -8.73
C LYS A 216 -16.94 -4.84 -8.29
N ASN A 217 -15.78 -4.51 -7.74
CA ASN A 217 -14.81 -5.47 -7.24
C ASN A 217 -14.92 -5.71 -5.73
N ASP A 218 -15.97 -5.25 -5.05
CA ASP A 218 -16.13 -5.35 -3.57
C ASP A 218 -14.91 -4.81 -2.79
N GLY A 219 -14.38 -3.67 -3.24
CA GLY A 219 -13.15 -3.05 -2.74
C GLY A 219 -11.85 -3.73 -3.22
N GLY A 220 -11.96 -4.72 -4.11
CA GLY A 220 -10.84 -5.37 -4.78
C GLY A 220 -10.09 -4.39 -5.67
N ALA A 221 -8.89 -3.98 -5.24
CA ALA A 221 -7.95 -3.23 -6.05
C ALA A 221 -6.60 -3.94 -6.06
N SER A 222 -5.84 -3.77 -7.14
CA SER A 222 -4.46 -4.25 -7.16
C SER A 222 -3.59 -3.34 -6.28
N PRO A 223 -2.72 -3.92 -5.42
CA PRO A 223 -1.78 -3.12 -4.63
C PRO A 223 -0.71 -2.45 -5.50
N HIS A 224 -0.64 -2.74 -6.80
CA HIS A 224 0.28 -2.07 -7.72
C HIS A 224 -0.25 -0.75 -8.29
N TRP A 225 -1.56 -0.47 -8.18
CA TRP A 225 -2.14 0.73 -8.81
C TRP A 225 -3.38 1.33 -8.15
N ALA A 226 -3.77 0.92 -6.93
CA ALA A 226 -4.92 1.50 -6.23
C ALA A 226 -4.86 3.04 -6.08
N GLN A 227 -6.00 3.72 -6.31
CA GLN A 227 -6.15 5.19 -6.30
C GLN A 227 -7.23 5.63 -5.30
N LEU A 228 -6.86 5.77 -4.04
CA LEU A 228 -7.85 5.90 -2.95
C LEU A 228 -7.98 7.31 -2.37
N GLU A 229 -7.03 8.20 -2.64
CA GLU A 229 -7.00 9.54 -2.06
C GLU A 229 -8.15 10.39 -2.58
N GLY A 230 -8.41 10.37 -3.89
CA GLY A 230 -9.51 11.14 -4.48
C GLY A 230 -10.88 10.67 -4.00
N VAL A 231 -11.07 9.36 -3.82
CA VAL A 231 -12.30 8.79 -3.26
C VAL A 231 -12.45 9.13 -1.78
N ALA A 232 -11.36 9.11 -1.02
CA ALA A 232 -11.37 9.54 0.38
C ALA A 232 -11.69 11.03 0.53
N LEU A 233 -11.08 11.89 -0.29
CA LEU A 233 -11.37 13.32 -0.34
C LEU A 233 -12.83 13.58 -0.71
N HIS A 234 -13.36 12.86 -1.72
CA HIS A 234 -14.77 12.95 -2.05
C HIS A 234 -15.65 12.67 -0.82
N ALA A 235 -15.35 11.60 -0.06
CA ALA A 235 -16.11 11.26 1.14
C ALA A 235 -16.06 12.36 2.24
N VAL A 236 -14.90 12.98 2.46
CA VAL A 236 -14.77 14.06 3.47
C VAL A 236 -15.49 15.32 3.01
N ILE A 237 -15.33 15.70 1.74
CA ILE A 237 -15.82 16.97 1.21
C ILE A 237 -17.33 16.96 1.03
N THR A 238 -17.90 15.87 0.51
CA THR A 238 -19.34 15.80 0.17
C THR A 238 -20.18 15.08 1.22
N GLY A 239 -19.54 14.37 2.15
CA GLY A 239 -20.23 13.49 3.09
C GLY A 239 -20.73 12.18 2.47
N ASP A 240 -20.36 11.87 1.23
CA ASP A 240 -20.83 10.68 0.51
C ASP A 240 -20.47 9.36 1.25
N ALA A 241 -21.51 8.67 1.71
CA ALA A 241 -21.39 7.45 2.49
C ALA A 241 -20.86 6.26 1.67
N ALA A 242 -21.08 6.24 0.35
CA ALA A 242 -20.58 5.17 -0.51
C ALA A 242 -19.06 5.26 -0.68
N SER A 243 -18.54 6.46 -0.93
CA SER A 243 -17.11 6.78 -0.95
C SER A 243 -16.48 6.43 0.40
N ARG A 244 -17.10 6.85 1.52
CA ARG A 244 -16.59 6.49 2.85
C ARG A 244 -16.48 4.98 3.02
N ARG A 245 -17.59 4.25 2.82
CA ARG A 245 -17.67 2.79 3.00
C ARG A 245 -16.66 2.05 2.12
N ILE A 246 -16.52 2.44 0.85
CA ILE A 246 -15.65 1.71 -0.08
C ILE A 246 -14.17 1.86 0.27
N ILE A 247 -13.76 2.96 0.92
CA ILE A 247 -12.39 3.15 1.41
C ILE A 247 -12.09 2.11 2.51
N GLY A 248 -12.95 1.98 3.52
CA GLY A 248 -12.78 0.99 4.58
C GLY A 248 -12.77 -0.44 4.04
N ARG A 249 -13.66 -0.74 3.08
CA ARG A 249 -13.68 -2.04 2.39
C ARG A 249 -12.37 -2.32 1.65
N THR A 250 -11.88 -1.36 0.88
CA THR A 250 -10.65 -1.49 0.09
C THR A 250 -9.42 -1.58 1.01
N ALA A 251 -9.41 -0.84 2.12
CA ALA A 251 -8.34 -0.92 3.12
C ALA A 251 -8.25 -2.31 3.74
N GLU A 252 -9.37 -2.97 4.03
CA GLU A 252 -9.34 -4.35 4.51
C GLU A 252 -8.73 -5.29 3.48
N VAL A 253 -9.05 -5.11 2.19
CA VAL A 253 -8.50 -5.92 1.10
C VAL A 253 -7.00 -5.67 0.91
N LEU A 254 -6.53 -4.43 0.95
CA LEU A 254 -5.12 -4.12 0.68
C LEU A 254 -4.23 -4.30 1.91
N ALA A 255 -4.74 -3.94 3.08
CA ALA A 255 -3.97 -3.74 4.29
C ALA A 255 -4.16 -4.84 5.34
N ALA A 256 -5.20 -5.68 5.19
CA ALA A 256 -5.55 -6.73 6.16
C ALA A 256 -5.87 -8.11 5.54
N SER A 257 -5.60 -8.28 4.24
CA SER A 257 -5.76 -9.55 3.51
C SER A 257 -4.54 -10.47 3.64
N ASN A 258 -4.30 -11.33 2.65
CA ASN A 258 -3.27 -12.36 2.68
C ASN A 258 -1.86 -11.81 2.91
N TYR A 259 -1.49 -10.64 2.34
CA TYR A 259 -0.18 -10.02 2.62
C TYR A 259 0.02 -9.75 4.12
N TYR A 260 -1.03 -9.26 4.78
CA TYR A 260 -1.01 -8.97 6.22
C TYR A 260 -1.00 -10.26 7.04
N ARG A 261 -1.92 -11.18 6.75
CA ARG A 261 -2.09 -12.44 7.50
C ARG A 261 -0.87 -13.36 7.36
N ASN A 262 -0.21 -13.35 6.21
CA ASN A 262 0.98 -14.15 5.93
C ASN A 262 2.28 -13.43 6.30
N ARG A 263 2.22 -12.24 6.90
CA ARG A 263 3.38 -11.42 7.28
C ARG A 263 4.31 -11.11 6.11
N THR A 264 3.75 -10.93 4.91
CA THR A 264 4.49 -10.64 3.68
C THR A 264 5.05 -9.22 3.65
N PHE A 265 4.44 -8.28 4.37
CA PHE A 265 5.00 -6.92 4.46
C PHE A 265 6.39 -6.97 5.12
N GLY A 266 7.37 -6.42 4.40
CA GLY A 266 8.77 -6.48 4.80
C GLY A 266 9.49 -7.79 4.46
N ASP A 267 8.82 -8.79 3.88
CA ASP A 267 9.46 -10.01 3.40
C ASP A 267 10.18 -9.73 2.07
N THR A 268 11.48 -9.47 2.17
CA THR A 268 12.35 -9.23 1.02
C THR A 268 12.56 -10.46 0.13
N LEU A 269 12.08 -11.65 0.53
CA LEU A 269 12.14 -12.88 -0.26
C LEU A 269 10.82 -13.25 -0.93
N HIS A 270 9.74 -12.51 -0.66
CA HIS A 270 8.46 -12.75 -1.29
C HIS A 270 8.45 -12.23 -2.73
N VAL A 271 7.92 -13.02 -3.66
CA VAL A 271 8.15 -12.88 -5.11
C VAL A 271 7.52 -11.64 -5.75
N ASP A 272 6.50 -11.07 -5.11
CA ASP A 272 5.75 -9.93 -5.62
C ASP A 272 5.87 -8.68 -4.72
N MET A 273 6.55 -8.80 -3.58
CA MET A 273 6.57 -7.75 -2.57
C MET A 273 7.51 -6.63 -3.01
N GLU A 274 7.02 -5.39 -2.95
CA GLU A 274 7.77 -4.20 -3.33
C GLU A 274 7.19 -2.95 -2.65
N ASN A 275 7.95 -1.85 -2.64
CA ASN A 275 7.64 -0.67 -1.83
C ASN A 275 6.33 0.02 -2.17
N ARG A 276 5.84 -0.04 -3.42
CA ARG A 276 4.52 0.46 -3.81
C ARG A 276 3.40 -0.40 -3.23
N ILE A 277 3.58 -1.72 -3.06
CA ILE A 277 2.57 -2.56 -2.36
C ILE A 277 2.46 -2.12 -0.90
N ALA A 278 3.60 -2.01 -0.20
CA ALA A 278 3.63 -1.51 1.18
C ALA A 278 2.97 -0.13 1.29
N GLN A 279 3.30 0.74 0.33
CA GLN A 279 2.72 2.08 0.24
C GLN A 279 1.20 2.07 0.12
N ARG A 280 0.63 1.28 -0.81
CA ARG A 280 -0.82 1.24 -1.04
C ARG A 280 -1.56 0.66 0.16
N ALA A 281 -0.99 -0.33 0.85
CA ALA A 281 -1.56 -0.90 2.07
C ALA A 281 -1.59 0.14 3.21
N LEU A 282 -0.45 0.79 3.48
CA LEU A 282 -0.35 1.85 4.51
C LEU A 282 -1.28 3.01 4.19
N LEU A 283 -1.31 3.48 2.94
CA LEU A 283 -2.16 4.58 2.51
C LEU A 283 -3.64 4.23 2.68
N ALA A 284 -4.06 3.04 2.26
CA ALA A 284 -5.45 2.62 2.41
C ALA A 284 -5.88 2.57 3.89
N ALA A 285 -5.03 2.02 4.76
CA ALA A 285 -5.28 1.98 6.20
C ALA A 285 -5.32 3.38 6.83
N LEU A 286 -4.44 4.30 6.42
CA LEU A 286 -4.44 5.69 6.88
C LEU A 286 -5.74 6.40 6.48
N LEU A 287 -6.17 6.25 5.23
CA LEU A 287 -7.41 6.87 4.75
C LEU A 287 -8.65 6.29 5.45
N ALA A 288 -8.68 4.97 5.69
CA ALA A 288 -9.76 4.34 6.44
C ALA A 288 -9.79 4.78 7.92
N HIS A 289 -8.62 4.96 8.53
CA HIS A 289 -8.50 5.54 9.87
C HIS A 289 -9.04 6.97 9.93
N GLU A 290 -8.55 7.85 9.05
CA GLU A 290 -8.98 9.26 9.00
C GLU A 290 -10.50 9.40 8.80
N LEU A 291 -11.09 8.52 7.99
CA LEU A 291 -12.53 8.51 7.72
C LEU A 291 -13.38 7.82 8.79
N GLN A 292 -12.75 7.16 9.76
CA GLN A 292 -13.40 6.22 10.68
C GLN A 292 -14.25 5.19 9.92
N SER A 293 -13.74 4.70 8.79
CA SER A 293 -14.47 3.84 7.88
C SER A 293 -14.22 2.36 8.17
N ALA A 294 -15.25 1.63 8.55
CA ALA A 294 -15.14 0.18 8.76
C ALA A 294 -14.90 -0.58 7.45
N GLY A 295 -14.16 -1.68 7.53
CA GLY A 295 -14.13 -2.70 6.50
C GLY A 295 -15.39 -3.57 6.50
N LYS A 296 -15.36 -4.68 5.76
CA LYS A 296 -16.42 -5.70 5.77
C LYS A 296 -16.43 -6.48 7.07
N SER A 297 -15.25 -6.82 7.59
CA SER A 297 -15.08 -7.58 8.83
C SER A 297 -14.20 -6.84 9.86
N PHE A 298 -13.71 -5.65 9.51
CA PHE A 298 -12.86 -4.84 10.38
C PHE A 298 -13.62 -3.62 10.90
N PRO A 299 -13.89 -3.50 12.21
CA PRO A 299 -14.40 -2.25 12.75
C PRO A 299 -13.35 -1.14 12.62
N ALA A 300 -13.80 0.11 12.51
CA ALA A 300 -12.90 1.26 12.35
C ALA A 300 -11.87 1.38 13.47
N SER A 301 -12.23 0.96 14.69
CA SER A 301 -11.35 0.93 15.86
C SER A 301 -10.12 0.02 15.71
N ARG A 302 -10.09 -0.85 14.69
CA ARG A 302 -8.97 -1.77 14.43
C ARG A 302 -7.85 -1.14 13.60
N TRP A 303 -8.09 -0.04 12.89
CA TRP A 303 -7.09 0.56 12.01
C TRP A 303 -5.79 1.00 12.70
N PRO A 304 -5.80 1.57 13.93
CA PRO A 304 -4.57 1.88 14.67
C PRO A 304 -3.61 0.69 14.78
N GLY A 305 -4.10 -0.48 15.22
CA GLY A 305 -3.26 -1.68 15.34
C GLY A 305 -2.80 -2.24 13.99
N VAL A 306 -3.60 -2.09 12.93
CA VAL A 306 -3.20 -2.46 11.56
C VAL A 306 -2.08 -1.54 11.07
N LEU A 307 -2.21 -0.23 11.28
CA LEU A 307 -1.20 0.78 10.92
C LEU A 307 0.14 0.52 11.60
N ASP A 308 0.12 0.30 12.91
CA ASP A 308 1.32 -0.01 13.69
C ASP A 308 2.01 -1.28 13.20
N THR A 309 1.22 -2.31 12.92
CA THR A 309 1.74 -3.59 12.39
C THR A 309 2.33 -3.39 11.00
N LEU A 310 1.62 -2.74 10.09
CA LEU A 310 2.10 -2.51 8.71
C LEU A 310 3.38 -1.68 8.71
N LEU A 311 3.46 -0.65 9.55
CA LEU A 311 4.65 0.15 9.68
C LEU A 311 5.82 -0.71 10.18
N ALA A 312 5.65 -1.36 11.33
CA ALA A 312 6.69 -2.20 11.92
C ALA A 312 7.11 -3.35 10.97
N GLN A 313 6.19 -3.90 10.19
CA GLN A 313 6.48 -4.92 9.20
C GLN A 313 7.28 -4.37 8.02
N THR A 314 6.80 -3.27 7.43
CA THR A 314 7.43 -2.64 6.27
C THR A 314 8.87 -2.21 6.60
N LEU A 315 9.10 -1.52 7.72
CA LEU A 315 10.42 -0.97 8.06
C LEU A 315 11.52 -2.03 8.17
N ARG A 316 11.19 -3.29 8.46
CA ARG A 316 12.18 -4.39 8.52
C ARG A 316 12.82 -4.73 7.18
N ALA A 317 12.23 -4.34 6.06
CA ALA A 317 12.82 -4.57 4.74
C ALA A 317 14.00 -3.65 4.44
N GLN A 318 14.13 -2.50 5.12
CA GLN A 318 15.24 -1.60 4.86
C GLN A 318 16.54 -2.22 5.35
N ARG A 319 17.56 -2.21 4.48
CA ARG A 319 18.92 -2.63 4.81
C ARG A 319 19.66 -1.51 5.53
N ALA A 320 20.75 -1.87 6.21
CA ALA A 320 21.61 -0.91 6.91
C ALA A 320 22.19 0.19 6.01
N ASP A 321 22.31 -0.04 4.70
CA ASP A 321 22.77 0.96 3.72
C ASP A 321 21.65 1.87 3.21
N GLY A 322 20.43 1.75 3.73
CA GLY A 322 19.25 2.52 3.33
C GLY A 322 18.45 1.94 2.16
N SER A 323 18.94 0.88 1.51
CA SER A 323 18.28 0.27 0.35
C SER A 323 17.23 -0.79 0.73
N TRP A 324 16.22 -1.01 -0.14
CA TRP A 324 15.08 -1.89 0.16
C TRP A 324 15.08 -3.26 -0.55
N ARG A 325 15.90 -3.43 -1.61
CA ARG A 325 16.25 -4.69 -2.33
C ARG A 325 15.30 -5.88 -2.15
N TYR A 326 14.08 -5.79 -2.68
CA TYR A 326 13.14 -6.92 -2.68
C TYR A 326 13.49 -7.94 -3.76
N ARG A 327 13.17 -9.21 -3.49
CA ARG A 327 13.14 -10.27 -4.50
C ARG A 327 11.90 -10.08 -5.37
N CYS A 328 12.07 -10.20 -6.68
CA CYS A 328 10.96 -10.31 -7.61
C CYS A 328 10.85 -11.70 -8.23
N ALA A 329 9.75 -11.96 -8.95
CA ALA A 329 9.65 -13.06 -9.91
C ALA A 329 10.87 -13.02 -10.83
N GLY A 330 11.70 -14.07 -10.84
CA GLY A 330 12.97 -14.10 -11.59
C GLY A 330 14.25 -13.85 -10.76
N GLY A 331 14.14 -13.63 -9.44
CA GLY A 331 15.29 -13.69 -8.52
C GLY A 331 16.17 -12.44 -8.44
N CYS A 332 15.80 -11.33 -9.09
CA CYS A 332 16.55 -10.09 -9.03
C CYS A 332 16.22 -9.28 -7.77
N LYS A 333 17.24 -8.65 -7.17
CA LYS A 333 17.13 -7.69 -6.05
C LYS A 333 16.75 -6.32 -6.62
N LEU A 334 15.46 -6.08 -6.82
CA LEU A 334 14.98 -4.85 -7.46
C LEU A 334 15.10 -3.66 -6.51
N THR A 335 15.61 -2.54 -7.04
CA THR A 335 15.59 -1.25 -6.36
C THR A 335 15.11 -0.21 -7.36
N PHE A 336 13.85 0.18 -7.22
CA PHE A 336 13.23 1.21 -8.05
C PHE A 336 13.08 2.49 -7.25
N PRO A 337 13.87 3.54 -7.53
CA PRO A 337 13.83 4.80 -6.79
C PRO A 337 12.43 5.43 -6.71
N TYR A 338 11.58 5.20 -7.72
CA TYR A 338 10.21 5.69 -7.70
C TYR A 338 9.27 4.94 -6.75
N MET A 339 9.50 3.63 -6.54
CA MET A 339 8.69 2.86 -5.57
C MET A 339 9.08 3.24 -4.15
N ASP A 340 10.38 3.44 -3.91
CA ASP A 340 10.91 3.97 -2.67
C ASP A 340 10.32 5.37 -2.37
N ALA A 341 10.23 6.23 -3.39
CA ALA A 341 9.60 7.55 -3.28
C ALA A 341 8.13 7.47 -2.85
N LEU A 342 7.36 6.53 -3.41
CA LEU A 342 5.99 6.31 -3.00
C LEU A 342 5.93 5.87 -1.53
N LEU A 343 6.81 4.95 -1.11
CA LEU A 343 6.84 4.51 0.28
C LEU A 343 7.18 5.66 1.22
N THR A 344 8.26 6.42 0.97
CA THR A 344 8.62 7.56 1.83
C THR A 344 7.52 8.61 1.88
N ASP A 345 6.78 8.77 0.78
CA ASP A 345 5.61 9.64 0.72
C ASP A 345 4.54 9.29 1.75
N VAL A 346 4.15 8.00 1.84
CA VAL A 346 3.14 7.57 2.82
C VAL A 346 3.69 7.56 4.24
N LEU A 347 4.99 7.30 4.43
CA LEU A 347 5.63 7.36 5.75
C LEU A 347 5.63 8.79 6.31
N ILE A 348 5.85 9.80 5.47
CA ILE A 348 5.70 11.20 5.87
C ILE A 348 4.26 11.49 6.27
N ARG A 349 3.29 11.00 5.48
CA ARG A 349 1.86 11.19 5.78
C ARG A 349 1.41 10.44 7.03
N TYR A 350 2.04 9.33 7.38
CA TYR A 350 1.78 8.59 8.62
C TYR A 350 1.99 9.47 9.86
N GLN A 351 3.08 10.25 9.88
CA GLN A 351 3.38 11.16 11.00
C GLN A 351 2.28 12.21 11.18
N ARG A 352 1.72 12.67 10.06
CA ARG A 352 0.74 13.74 10.03
C ARG A 352 -0.70 13.27 10.28
N LEU A 353 -1.07 12.11 9.75
CA LEU A 353 -2.45 11.61 9.72
C LEU A 353 -2.73 10.56 10.81
N TYR A 354 -1.74 10.19 11.61
CA TYR A 354 -1.98 9.21 12.66
C TYR A 354 -1.20 9.53 13.92
N ARG A 355 0.12 9.35 13.91
CA ARG A 355 0.99 9.75 15.03
C ARG A 355 2.44 9.87 14.61
N ALA A 356 3.18 10.72 15.30
CA ALA A 356 4.64 10.77 15.21
C ALA A 356 5.25 9.41 15.57
N ASP A 357 6.28 8.99 14.85
CA ASP A 357 7.04 7.76 15.10
C ASP A 357 8.52 8.03 14.85
N ALA A 358 9.33 7.91 15.91
CA ALA A 358 10.75 8.27 15.89
C ALA A 358 11.59 7.43 14.91
N ARG A 359 11.08 6.28 14.46
CA ARG A 359 11.78 5.41 13.49
C ARG A 359 11.75 5.99 12.08
N LEU A 360 10.80 6.86 11.76
CA LEU A 360 10.54 7.30 10.39
C LEU A 360 11.62 8.24 9.84
N LEU A 361 12.07 9.22 10.63
CA LEU A 361 13.10 10.16 10.18
C LEU A 361 14.42 9.43 9.80
N PRO A 362 15.00 8.55 10.63
CA PRO A 362 16.19 7.79 10.24
C PRO A 362 16.00 6.93 8.99
N VAL A 363 14.85 6.25 8.85
CA VAL A 363 14.55 5.41 7.68
C VAL A 363 14.46 6.22 6.39
N ILE A 364 13.74 7.35 6.44
CA ILE A 364 13.57 8.23 5.28
C ILE A 364 14.92 8.84 4.90
N LYS A 365 15.69 9.33 5.89
CA LYS A 365 17.03 9.88 5.66
C LYS A 365 17.95 8.83 5.01
N ALA A 366 18.00 7.61 5.53
CA ALA A 366 18.83 6.54 4.97
C ALA A 366 18.43 6.19 3.52
N THR A 367 17.13 6.18 3.20
CA THR A 367 16.65 5.98 1.83
C THR A 367 17.13 7.10 0.89
N VAL A 368 16.98 8.35 1.33
CA VAL A 368 17.38 9.53 0.56
C VAL A 368 18.90 9.57 0.35
N ASP A 369 19.69 9.33 1.39
CA ASP A 369 21.15 9.30 1.31
C ASP A 369 21.62 8.18 0.35
N TYR A 370 20.99 7.01 0.41
CA TYR A 370 21.26 5.92 -0.53
C TYR A 370 20.94 6.31 -1.98
N HIS A 371 19.81 6.97 -2.22
CA HIS A 371 19.43 7.47 -3.55
C HIS A 371 20.41 8.50 -4.08
N LEU A 372 20.85 9.45 -3.25
CA LEU A 372 21.84 10.46 -3.63
C LEU A 372 23.17 9.82 -4.06
N ALA A 373 23.56 8.72 -3.40
CA ALA A 373 24.81 8.03 -3.70
C ALA A 373 24.72 7.06 -4.89
N ASN A 374 23.54 6.53 -5.23
CA ASN A 374 23.42 5.37 -6.13
C ASN A 374 22.39 5.52 -7.26
N ALA A 375 21.39 6.38 -7.10
CA ALA A 375 20.21 6.40 -7.96
C ALA A 375 20.15 7.55 -8.97
N ILE A 376 20.97 8.58 -8.78
CA ILE A 376 21.02 9.76 -9.64
C ILE A 376 21.97 9.52 -10.81
N ARG A 377 21.51 9.85 -12.01
CA ARG A 377 22.31 9.88 -13.22
C ARG A 377 22.91 11.26 -13.45
N ALA A 378 24.01 11.32 -14.20
CA ALA A 378 24.68 12.58 -14.56
C ALA A 378 23.77 13.56 -15.34
N ASP A 379 22.75 13.06 -16.04
CA ASP A 379 21.77 13.87 -16.78
C ASP A 379 20.62 14.42 -15.90
N SER A 380 20.77 14.35 -14.57
CA SER A 380 19.75 14.75 -13.59
C SER A 380 18.44 13.98 -13.71
N SER A 381 18.50 12.69 -14.08
CA SER A 381 17.36 11.77 -13.99
C SER A 381 17.62 10.67 -12.97
N TRP A 382 16.54 10.09 -12.44
CA TRP A 382 16.66 8.84 -11.71
C TRP A 382 16.95 7.69 -12.68
N HIS A 383 17.76 6.74 -12.23
CA HIS A 383 17.74 5.40 -12.80
C HIS A 383 16.33 4.80 -12.67
N TYR A 384 15.85 4.13 -13.72
CA TYR A 384 14.60 3.36 -13.62
C TYR A 384 14.73 2.27 -12.56
N ASN A 385 15.79 1.45 -12.67
CA ASN A 385 16.14 0.39 -11.73
C ASN A 385 17.65 0.37 -11.49
N LEU A 386 18.09 0.24 -10.24
CA LEU A 386 19.52 0.17 -9.91
C LEU A 386 20.14 -1.19 -10.22
N THR A 387 19.31 -2.23 -10.34
CA THR A 387 19.73 -3.58 -10.67
C THR A 387 19.12 -3.98 -12.03
N PRO A 388 19.92 -4.06 -13.11
CA PRO A 388 19.42 -4.55 -14.39
C PRO A 388 18.68 -5.88 -14.25
N SER A 389 17.50 -5.96 -14.85
CA SER A 389 16.59 -7.10 -14.78
C SER A 389 15.63 -7.09 -15.96
N THR A 390 14.78 -8.11 -16.07
CA THR A 390 13.65 -8.13 -17.01
C THR A 390 12.62 -7.04 -16.73
N PHE A 391 12.62 -6.45 -15.54
CA PHE A 391 11.70 -5.38 -15.11
C PHE A 391 12.32 -3.99 -15.20
N GLY A 392 13.47 -3.84 -15.88
CA GLY A 392 14.10 -2.54 -16.09
C GLY A 392 15.61 -2.55 -15.91
N SER A 393 16.23 -1.44 -16.31
CA SER A 393 17.68 -1.26 -16.26
C SER A 393 18.06 0.08 -15.64
N LYS A 394 19.36 0.39 -15.63
CA LYS A 394 19.90 1.70 -15.25
C LYS A 394 19.63 2.82 -16.28
N SER A 395 18.61 2.66 -17.13
CA SER A 395 18.18 3.69 -18.08
C SER A 395 17.66 4.94 -17.36
N ALA A 396 17.69 6.08 -18.06
CA ALA A 396 17.08 7.31 -17.59
C ALA A 396 15.56 7.16 -17.45
N SER A 397 14.97 7.82 -16.45
CA SER A 397 13.51 7.91 -16.31
C SER A 397 13.08 9.28 -15.80
N PRO A 398 13.26 10.34 -16.62
CA PRO A 398 12.92 11.71 -16.22
C PRO A 398 11.44 11.86 -15.87
N ASP A 399 10.53 11.09 -16.47
CA ASP A 399 9.10 11.11 -16.12
C ASP A 399 8.87 10.82 -14.63
N LEU A 400 9.73 10.02 -13.99
CA LEU A 400 9.60 9.62 -12.58
C LEU A 400 10.10 10.67 -11.61
N ASN A 401 10.86 11.68 -12.09
CA ASN A 401 11.49 12.68 -11.23
C ASN A 401 10.50 13.52 -10.41
N GLY A 402 9.22 13.59 -10.80
CA GLY A 402 8.20 14.31 -10.04
C GLY A 402 7.82 13.66 -8.71
N LEU A 403 8.16 12.38 -8.49
CA LEU A 403 7.67 11.62 -7.33
C LEU A 403 8.47 11.85 -6.03
N GLN A 404 9.78 12.09 -6.16
CA GLN A 404 10.76 12.18 -5.07
C GLN A 404 10.86 13.55 -4.39
N PRO A 405 10.78 14.69 -5.09
CA PRO A 405 11.20 15.99 -4.55
C PRO A 405 10.54 16.37 -3.23
N SER A 406 9.27 15.98 -3.01
CA SER A 406 8.57 16.25 -1.76
C SER A 406 9.23 15.60 -0.54
N THR A 407 9.81 14.40 -0.70
CA THR A 407 10.52 13.70 0.38
C THR A 407 11.80 14.44 0.76
N TYR A 408 12.52 14.97 -0.24
CA TYR A 408 13.74 15.75 -0.03
C TYR A 408 13.45 17.09 0.65
N ALA A 409 12.39 17.78 0.24
CA ALA A 409 11.97 19.02 0.89
C ALA A 409 11.52 18.79 2.33
N TRP A 410 10.79 17.70 2.59
CA TRP A 410 10.44 17.31 3.96
C TRP A 410 11.71 17.06 4.78
N LEU A 411 12.68 16.29 4.26
CA LEU A 411 13.90 15.99 4.99
C LEU A 411 14.71 17.25 5.31
N ALA A 412 14.87 18.17 4.34
CA ALA A 412 15.52 19.46 4.56
C ALA A 412 14.87 20.25 5.70
N ALA A 413 13.54 20.26 5.78
CA ALA A 413 12.81 20.92 6.86
C ALA A 413 13.01 20.23 8.22
N GLN A 414 13.08 18.89 8.25
CA GLN A 414 13.27 18.14 9.49
C GLN A 414 14.70 18.22 10.04
N THR A 415 15.71 18.31 9.17
CA THR A 415 17.12 18.33 9.59
C THR A 415 17.73 19.72 9.60
N GLY A 416 17.09 20.70 8.97
CA GLY A 416 17.69 22.02 8.72
C GLY A 416 18.84 21.99 7.70
N ASP A 417 19.01 20.89 6.95
CA ASP A 417 20.08 20.77 5.94
C ASP A 417 19.57 21.18 4.54
N PRO A 418 19.92 22.37 4.05
CA PRO A 418 19.46 22.85 2.74
C PRO A 418 20.08 22.08 1.57
N SER A 419 21.12 21.26 1.80
CA SER A 419 21.77 20.49 0.73
C SER A 419 20.81 19.48 0.08
N TYR A 420 19.81 18.99 0.81
CA TYR A 420 18.79 18.10 0.26
C TYR A 420 17.94 18.79 -0.82
N LEU A 421 17.59 20.06 -0.61
CA LEU A 421 16.87 20.86 -1.62
C LEU A 421 17.76 21.15 -2.83
N ALA A 422 19.00 21.59 -2.59
CA ALA A 422 19.94 21.90 -3.67
C ALA A 422 20.21 20.69 -4.58
N ARG A 423 20.31 19.49 -4.01
CA ARG A 423 20.55 18.25 -4.78
C ARG A 423 19.33 17.78 -5.56
N VAL A 424 18.11 18.00 -5.06
CA VAL A 424 16.89 17.53 -5.74
C VAL A 424 16.35 18.51 -6.78
N GLN A 425 16.69 19.80 -6.66
CA GLN A 425 16.25 20.83 -7.61
C GLN A 425 16.57 20.51 -9.08
N PRO A 426 17.79 20.10 -9.49
CA PRO A 426 18.07 19.76 -10.89
C PRO A 426 17.27 18.55 -11.38
N LEU A 427 16.98 17.59 -10.50
CA LEU A 427 16.11 16.44 -10.81
C LEU A 427 14.67 16.91 -11.06
N PHE A 428 14.13 17.78 -10.20
CA PHE A 428 12.81 18.35 -10.39
C PHE A 428 12.70 19.09 -11.74
N VAL A 429 13.66 19.97 -12.03
CA VAL A 429 13.72 20.72 -13.30
C VAL A 429 13.78 19.78 -14.50
N LYS A 430 14.62 18.73 -14.43
CA LYS A 430 14.69 17.72 -15.50
C LYS A 430 13.35 17.02 -15.70
N GLY A 431 12.66 16.67 -14.61
CA GLY A 431 11.32 16.09 -14.66
C GLY A 431 10.32 16.99 -15.38
N VAL A 432 10.24 18.26 -14.98
CA VAL A 432 9.36 19.26 -15.59
C VAL A 432 9.60 19.39 -17.09
N ARG A 433 10.86 19.38 -17.52
CA ARG A 433 11.22 19.66 -18.92
C ARG A 433 11.18 18.43 -19.83
N ALA A 434 11.49 17.25 -19.31
CA ALA A 434 11.68 16.04 -20.12
C ALA A 434 10.55 15.00 -19.98
N THR A 435 9.51 15.27 -19.18
CA THR A 435 8.36 14.36 -19.06
C THR A 435 7.55 14.30 -20.36
N TYR A 436 7.14 13.10 -20.76
CA TYR A 436 6.21 12.83 -21.85
C TYR A 436 4.74 13.05 -21.41
N TYR A 437 4.32 14.31 -21.29
CA TYR A 437 2.98 14.68 -20.78
C TYR A 437 1.79 14.26 -21.66
N ALA A 438 2.03 13.83 -22.90
CA ALA A 438 0.96 13.28 -23.74
C ALA A 438 0.50 11.89 -23.24
N GLY A 439 1.35 11.16 -22.53
CA GLY A 439 0.99 9.90 -21.89
C GLY A 439 0.27 10.12 -20.56
N VAL A 440 -0.88 9.46 -20.37
CA VAL A 440 -1.70 9.60 -19.15
C VAL A 440 -0.92 9.26 -17.88
N LYS A 441 -0.20 8.13 -17.89
CA LYS A 441 0.59 7.69 -16.74
C LYS A 441 1.66 8.73 -16.38
N GLN A 442 2.43 9.18 -17.36
CA GLN A 442 3.53 10.13 -17.17
C GLN A 442 3.01 11.49 -16.70
N PHE A 443 1.89 11.96 -17.26
CA PHE A 443 1.22 13.16 -16.77
C PHE A 443 0.85 13.02 -15.29
N ASN A 444 0.12 11.96 -14.91
CA ASN A 444 -0.31 11.78 -13.52
C ASN A 444 0.89 11.71 -12.58
N GLN A 445 1.89 10.93 -12.96
CA GLN A 445 3.12 10.73 -12.21
C GLN A 445 3.89 12.02 -11.96
N ALA A 446 3.94 12.93 -12.94
CA ALA A 446 4.64 14.20 -12.82
C ALA A 446 3.96 15.17 -11.84
N PHE A 447 2.66 15.00 -11.57
CA PHE A 447 1.88 15.88 -10.70
C PHE A 447 1.40 15.22 -9.39
N TYR A 448 1.58 13.91 -9.21
CA TYR A 448 1.02 13.16 -8.07
C TYR A 448 1.53 13.60 -6.68
N SER A 449 2.81 13.94 -6.55
CA SER A 449 3.38 14.41 -5.27
C SER A 449 4.21 15.68 -5.42
N SER A 450 4.55 16.07 -6.65
CA SER A 450 5.43 17.19 -6.94
C SER A 450 4.89 18.54 -6.45
N TYR A 451 3.57 18.71 -6.37
CA TYR A 451 2.97 19.95 -5.87
C TYR A 451 3.41 20.24 -4.42
N ARG A 452 3.71 19.21 -3.61
CA ARG A 452 4.22 19.41 -2.24
C ARG A 452 5.65 19.95 -2.21
N TYR A 453 6.47 19.54 -3.18
CA TYR A 453 7.78 20.15 -3.35
C TYR A 453 7.65 21.62 -3.73
N VAL A 454 6.78 21.92 -4.69
CA VAL A 454 6.49 23.31 -5.09
C VAL A 454 6.01 24.12 -3.89
N ALA A 455 5.07 23.59 -3.09
CA ALA A 455 4.59 24.23 -1.88
C ALA A 455 5.72 24.52 -0.87
N ALA A 456 6.65 23.58 -0.68
CA ALA A 456 7.77 23.74 0.24
C ALA A 456 8.73 24.84 -0.22
N VAL A 457 9.11 24.85 -1.50
CA VAL A 457 10.09 25.83 -2.02
C VAL A 457 9.48 27.21 -2.27
N SER A 458 8.16 27.32 -2.42
CA SER A 458 7.45 28.60 -2.52
C SER A 458 7.18 29.28 -1.18
N ARG A 459 7.45 28.61 -0.05
CA ARG A 459 7.32 29.16 1.31
C ARG A 459 8.65 29.63 1.90
N VAL A 460 9.77 29.35 1.24
CA VAL A 460 11.10 29.85 1.65
C VAL A 460 11.23 31.29 1.13
N PRO A 461 11.47 32.29 2.00
CA PRO A 461 11.61 33.70 1.60
C PRO A 461 12.73 33.94 0.58
#